data_AF-A0A5C5U462-F1
#
_entry.id   AF-A0A5C5U462-F1
#
_cell.length_a   1.000
_cell.length_b   1.000
_cell.length_c   1.000
_cell.angle_alpha   90.00
_cell.angle_beta   90.00
_cell.angle_gamma   90.00
#
_symmetry.space_group_name_H-M   'P 1'
#
loop_
_entity.id
_entity.type
_entity.pdbx_description
1 polymer ?
#
loop_
_entity_poly.entity_id
_entity_poly.type
_entity_poly.pdbx_seq_one_letter_code
_entity_poly.pdbx_strand_id
1 'polypeptide(L)' 'MPYKQLGDLPDSVRDNVPRHAQEIYLEAFNSAWDQYADPDERRGDASREETAHRVACAAVKQKYEKGDDGRWHRKDD' A
#
# COMPACT_ATOMS: atom_id res chain seq x y z
N MET A 1 0.58 -9.84 -8.22
CA MET A 1 0.50 -10.91 -7.18
C MET A 1 0.51 -10.24 -5.80
N PRO A 2 -0.11 -10.80 -4.75
CA PRO A 2 0.01 -10.26 -3.40
C PRO A 2 1.47 -10.26 -2.94
N TYR A 3 1.86 -9.21 -2.22
CA TYR A 3 3.21 -9.12 -1.67
C TYR A 3 3.35 -10.14 -0.53
N LYS A 4 4.33 -11.03 -0.65
CA LYS A 4 4.58 -12.06 0.37
C LYS A 4 5.38 -11.54 1.57
N GLN A 5 6.23 -10.54 1.33
CA GLN A 5 7.15 -10.01 2.32
C GLN A 5 7.49 -8.55 2.01
N LEU A 6 7.96 -7.82 3.03
CA LEU A 6 8.38 -6.42 2.92
C LEU A 6 9.44 -6.21 1.83
N GLY A 7 10.31 -7.22 1.63
CA GLY A 7 11.35 -7.19 0.59
C GLY A 7 10.80 -7.23 -0.84
N ASP A 8 9.54 -7.59 -1.03
CA ASP A 8 8.87 -7.66 -2.34
C ASP A 8 8.24 -6.30 -2.73
N LEU A 9 8.16 -5.37 -1.79
CA LEU A 9 7.66 -4.02 -2.02
C LEU A 9 8.56 -3.22 -2.98
N PRO A 10 8.03 -2.20 -3.67
CA PRO A 10 8.82 -1.35 -4.55
C PRO A 10 10.01 -0.73 -3.83
N ASP A 11 11.16 -0.61 -4.50
CA ASP A 11 12.36 0.02 -3.92
C ASP A 11 12.08 1.40 -3.33
N SER A 12 11.28 2.23 -4.02
CA SER A 12 10.88 3.53 -3.50
C SER A 12 10.16 3.45 -2.15
N VAL A 13 9.41 2.37 -1.89
CA VAL A 13 8.76 2.13 -0.60
C VAL A 13 9.80 1.59 0.38
N ARG A 14 10.57 0.55 0.02
CA ARG A 14 11.54 -0.06 0.95
C ARG A 14 12.61 0.92 1.46
N ASP A 15 13.06 1.83 0.61
CA ASP A 15 14.14 2.77 0.91
C ASP A 15 13.65 4.03 1.66
N ASN A 16 12.45 4.51 1.33
CA ASN A 16 11.93 5.79 1.86
C ASN A 16 10.86 5.63 2.94
N VAL A 17 10.29 4.43 3.10
CA VAL A 17 9.18 4.15 4.02
C VAL A 17 9.72 3.33 5.19
N PRO A 18 9.46 3.72 6.45
CA PRO A 18 9.90 2.95 7.61
C PRO A 18 9.24 1.56 7.64
N ARG A 19 9.92 0.58 8.25
CA ARG A 19 9.48 -0.83 8.29
C ARG A 19 8.00 -1.01 8.68
N HIS A 20 7.53 -0.28 9.68
CA HIS A 20 6.14 -0.40 10.13
C HIS A 20 5.13 0.08 9.08
N ALA A 21 5.46 1.13 8.32
CA ALA A 21 4.63 1.57 7.20
C ALA A 21 4.67 0.60 6.02
N GLN A 22 5.80 -0.08 5.79
CA GLN A 22 5.88 -1.17 4.82
C GLN A 22 4.96 -2.34 5.20
N GLU A 23 4.87 -2.67 6.49
CA GLU A 23 3.96 -3.71 7.01
C GLU A 23 2.50 -3.33 6.78
N ILE A 24 2.12 -2.10 7.09
CA ILE A 24 0.77 -1.57 6.81
C ILE A 24 0.45 -1.64 5.32
N TYR A 25 1.41 -1.26 4.46
CA TYR A 25 1.24 -1.34 3.01
C TYR A 25 0.94 -2.76 2.55
N LEU A 26 1.75 -3.72 2.99
CA LEU A 26 1.63 -5.12 2.60
C LEU A 26 0.30 -5.72 3.06
N GLU A 27 -0.09 -5.46 4.30
CA GLU A 27 -1.36 -5.96 4.87
C GLU A 27 -2.56 -5.35 4.15
N ALA A 28 -2.56 -4.02 3.96
CA ALA A 28 -3.63 -3.33 3.25
C ALA A 28 -3.71 -3.74 1.77
N PHE A 29 -2.56 -3.96 1.11
CA PHE A 29 -2.52 -4.47 -0.26
C PHE A 29 -3.11 -5.87 -0.35
N ASN A 30 -2.72 -6.79 0.53
CA ASN A 30 -3.20 -8.16 0.51
C ASN A 30 -4.70 -8.24 0.85
N SER A 31 -5.16 -7.43 1.80
CA SER A 31 -6.58 -7.30 2.13
C SER A 31 -7.39 -6.74 0.96
N ALA A 32 -6.93 -5.67 0.32
CA ALA A 32 -7.58 -5.12 -0.88
C ALA A 32 -7.51 -6.09 -2.06
N TRP A 33 -6.39 -6.79 -2.24
CA TRP A 33 -6.25 -7.80 -3.26
C TRP A 33 -7.32 -8.87 -3.07
N ASP A 34 -7.50 -9.41 -1.86
CA ASP A 34 -8.55 -10.38 -1.57
C ASP A 34 -9.96 -9.82 -1.81
N GLN A 35 -10.25 -8.61 -1.31
CA GLN A 35 -11.56 -7.96 -1.53
C GLN A 35 -11.89 -7.70 -3.01
N TYR A 36 -10.91 -7.33 -3.84
CA TYR A 36 -11.11 -7.10 -5.27
C TYR A 36 -10.81 -8.35 -6.12
N ALA A 37 -10.76 -9.53 -5.50
CA ALA A 37 -10.63 -10.81 -6.19
C ALA A 37 -11.78 -11.03 -7.15
N ASP A 38 -13.00 -10.72 -6.71
CA ASP A 38 -14.20 -10.98 -7.47
C ASP A 38 -14.39 -9.90 -8.55
N PRO A 39 -14.47 -10.29 -9.84
CA PRO A 39 -14.63 -9.34 -10.95
C PRO A 39 -16.01 -8.67 -10.97
N ASP A 40 -17.04 -9.29 -10.37
CA ASP A 40 -18.42 -8.75 -10.32
C ASP A 40 -18.51 -7.51 -9.40
N GLU A 41 -17.60 -7.42 -8.42
CA GLU A 41 -17.49 -6.28 -7.50
C GLU A 41 -16.66 -5.12 -8.08
N ARG A 42 -16.06 -5.29 -9.27
CA ARG A 42 -15.24 -4.24 -9.90
C ARG A 42 -16.09 -3.30 -10.73
N ARG A 43 -16.46 -2.15 -10.16
CA ARG A 43 -16.94 -1.02 -10.95
C ARG A 43 -15.78 -0.33 -11.67
N GLY A 44 -15.56 -0.69 -12.94
CA GLY A 44 -14.70 0.03 -13.90
C GLY A 44 -13.50 -0.78 -14.43
N ASP A 45 -12.81 -0.23 -15.43
CA ASP A 45 -11.63 -0.79 -16.10
C ASP A 45 -10.35 -0.87 -15.24
N ALA A 46 -10.40 -0.43 -13.98
CA ALA A 46 -9.23 -0.46 -13.11
C ALA A 46 -8.86 -1.90 -12.75
N SER A 47 -7.62 -2.29 -13.02
CA SER A 47 -7.10 -3.60 -12.62
C SER A 47 -7.12 -3.75 -11.10
N ARG A 48 -7.39 -4.98 -10.64
CA ARG A 48 -7.32 -5.39 -9.21
C ARG A 48 -6.04 -4.88 -8.53
N GLU A 49 -4.93 -4.97 -9.25
CA GLU A 49 -3.62 -4.51 -8.78
C GLU A 49 -3.57 -3.00 -8.54
N GLU A 50 -4.10 -2.20 -9.47
CA GLU A 50 -4.14 -0.74 -9.35
C GLU A 50 -4.99 -0.31 -8.15
N THR A 51 -6.14 -0.95 -7.95
CA THR A 51 -7.01 -0.68 -6.80
C THR A 51 -6.33 -1.07 -5.49
N ALA A 52 -5.71 -2.26 -5.42
CA ALA A 52 -4.99 -2.70 -4.23
C ALA A 52 -3.82 -1.76 -3.89
N HIS A 53 -3.08 -1.28 -4.89
CA HIS A 53 -2.04 -0.27 -4.71
C HIS A 53 -2.57 1.05 -4.15
N ARG A 54 -3.73 1.52 -4.62
CA ARG A 54 -4.37 2.74 -4.11
C ARG A 54 -4.78 2.59 -2.66
N VAL A 55 -5.41 1.47 -2.29
CA VAL A 55 -5.83 1.19 -0.91
C VAL A 55 -4.62 1.10 0.02
N ALA A 56 -3.59 0.37 -0.38
CA ALA A 56 -2.35 0.27 0.38
C ALA A 56 -1.66 1.63 0.57
N CYS A 57 -1.55 2.43 -0.50
CA CYS A 57 -1.05 3.79 -0.41
C CYS A 57 -1.87 4.66 0.55
N ALA A 58 -3.20 4.54 0.54
CA ALA A 58 -4.07 5.29 1.43
C ALA A 58 -3.89 4.88 2.90
N ALA A 59 -3.76 3.58 3.18
CA ALA A 59 -3.51 3.06 4.53
C ALA A 59 -2.19 3.59 5.10
N VAL A 60 -1.11 3.60 4.30
CA VAL A 60 0.15 4.22 4.70
C VAL A 60 -0.03 5.72 4.91
N LYS A 61 -0.70 6.43 4.01
CA LYS A 61 -0.98 7.88 4.12
C LYS A 61 -1.79 8.28 5.35
N GLN A 62 -2.58 7.36 5.91
CA GLN A 62 -3.31 7.61 7.15
C GLN A 62 -2.40 7.65 8.38
N LYS A 63 -1.36 6.81 8.41
CA LYS A 63 -0.44 6.70 9.55
C LYS A 63 0.89 7.42 9.33
N TYR A 64 1.22 7.71 8.08
CA TYR A 64 2.48 8.30 7.66
C TYR A 64 2.22 9.36 6.60
N GLU A 65 3.05 10.39 6.54
CA GLU A 65 3.04 11.39 5.49
C GLU A 65 4.41 11.50 4.84
N LYS A 66 4.42 11.74 3.53
CA LYS A 66 5.67 12.01 2.82
C LYS A 66 6.11 13.43 3.15
N GLY A 67 7.24 13.55 3.83
CA GLY A 67 7.88 14.83 4.11
C GLY A 67 8.50 15.45 2.86
N ASP A 68 8.87 16.71 2.98
CA ASP A 68 9.53 17.48 1.91
C ASP A 68 10.89 16.86 1.52
N ASP A 69 11.53 16.15 2.45
CA ASP A 69 12.77 15.40 2.24
C ASP A 69 12.60 14.11 1.41
N GLY A 70 11.36 13.79 1.02
CA GLY A 70 11.05 12.63 0.20
C GLY A 70 10.84 11.33 0.99
N ARG A 71 11.07 11.33 2.31
CA ARG A 71 10.84 10.17 3.19
C ARG A 71 9.47 10.22 3.84
N TRP A 72 9.03 9.08 4.35
CA TRP A 72 7.76 8.97 5.06
C TRP A 72 7.96 9.08 6.56
N HIS A 73 7.29 10.05 7.16
CA HIS A 73 7.28 10.31 8.60
C HIS A 73 5.97 9.84 9.19
N ARG A 74 6.02 9.28 10.39
CA ARG A 74 4.79 8.88 11.10
C ARG A 74 3.99 10.15 11.42
N LYS A 75 2.70 10.14 11.13
CA LYS A 75 1.77 11.15 11.61
C LYS A 75 1.66 11.00 13.12
N ASP A 76 2.01 12.05 13.85
CA ASP A 76 1.67 12.19 15.25
C ASP A 76 0.16 12.54 15.29
N ASP A 77 -0.62 11.76 16.05
CA ASP A 77 -2.07 11.95 16.22
C ASP A 77 -2.35 13.04 17.25
#